data_AF-A0A645J984-F1
#
_entry.id   AF-A0A645J984-F1
#
_cell.length_a   1.000
_cell.length_b   1.000
_cell.length_c   1.000
_cell.angle_alpha   90.00
_cell.angle_beta   90.00
_cell.angle_gamma   90.00
#
_symmetry.space_group_name_H-M   'P 1'
#
loop_
_entity.id
_entity.type
_entity.pdbx_description
1 polymer ?
#
loop_
_entity_poly.entity_id
_entity_poly.type
_entity_poly.pdbx_seq_one_letter_code
_entity_poly.pdbx_strand_id
1 'polypeptide(L)' 'MPIDDKLEILGASSDHLIVDVSDSNTSYKVGDIITFRMGYGALLKGFTSEYIEKELL' A
#
# COMPACT_ATOMS: atom_id res chain seq x y z
N MET A 1 3.20 4.61 -1.50
CA MET A 1 4.63 4.41 -1.17
C MET A 1 4.72 3.63 0.12
N PRO A 2 5.59 2.63 0.24
CA PRO A 2 5.82 1.92 1.50
C PRO A 2 6.19 2.91 2.63
N ILE A 3 5.88 2.57 3.88
CA ILE A 3 6.37 3.34 5.05
C ILE A 3 7.83 3.01 5.33
N ASP A 4 8.26 1.77 5.07
CA ASP A 4 9.67 1.42 5.06
C ASP A 4 10.28 1.91 3.75
N ASP A 5 11.09 2.97 3.85
CA ASP A 5 11.70 3.65 2.70
C ASP A 5 12.73 2.78 1.97
N LYS A 6 13.09 1.60 2.50
CA LYS A 6 13.96 0.63 1.84
C LYS A 6 13.23 -0.35 0.92
N LEU A 7 11.90 -0.34 0.92
CA LEU A 7 11.11 -1.21 0.04
C LEU A 7 10.92 -0.54 -1.31
N GLU A 8 11.10 -1.33 -2.38
CA GLU A 8 10.89 -0.87 -3.75
C GLU A 8 9.70 -1.60 -4.38
N ILE A 9 8.80 -0.85 -5.01
CA ILE A 9 7.70 -1.44 -5.77
C ILE A 9 8.17 -1.68 -7.20
N LEU A 10 8.27 -2.95 -7.61
CA LEU A 10 8.73 -3.33 -8.95
C LEU A 10 7.60 -3.33 -9.98
N GLY A 11 6.35 -3.56 -9.54
CA GLY A 11 5.20 -3.59 -10.43
C GLY A 11 3.90 -3.89 -9.70
N ALA A 12 2.77 -3.53 -10.33
CA ALA A 12 1.44 -3.71 -9.77
C ALA A 12 0.43 -4.15 -10.84
N SER A 13 -0.55 -4.94 -10.41
CA SER A 13 -1.76 -5.32 -11.15
C SER A 13 -3.00 -4.95 -10.33
N SER A 14 -4.19 -5.33 -10.80
CA SER A 14 -5.46 -5.06 -10.13
C SER A 14 -5.56 -5.69 -8.72
N ASP A 15 -4.94 -6.85 -8.52
CA ASP A 15 -5.10 -7.69 -7.33
C ASP A 15 -3.76 -8.07 -6.66
N HIS A 16 -2.63 -7.72 -7.26
CA HIS A 16 -1.30 -8.07 -6.76
C HIS A 16 -0.28 -6.94 -6.93
N LEU A 17 0.69 -6.91 -6.02
CA LEU A 17 1.80 -5.96 -5.99
C LEU A 17 3.11 -6.73 -5.78
N ILE A 18 4.13 -6.44 -6.58
CA ILE A 18 5.48 -6.99 -6.42
C ILE A 18 6.33 -5.95 -5.71
N VAL A 19 6.93 -6.34 -4.58
CA VAL A 19 7.76 -5.48 -3.73
C VAL A 19 9.09 -6.17 -3.47
N ASP A 20 10.19 -5.49 -3.73
CA ASP A 20 11.51 -5.90 -3.27
C ASP A 20 11.70 -5.45 -1.81
N VAL A 21 12.08 -6.40 -0.96
CA VAL A 21 12.28 -6.22 0.48
C VAL A 21 13.73 -6.48 0.90
N SER A 22 14.62 -6.77 -0.05
CA SER A 22 15.96 -7.31 0.19
C SER A 22 16.84 -6.40 1.07
N ASP A 23 16.66 -5.07 0.97
CA ASP A 23 17.43 -4.08 1.73
C ASP A 23 16.78 -3.66 3.05
N SER A 24 15.56 -4.13 3.34
CA SER A 24 14.85 -3.80 4.57
C SER A 24 15.60 -4.27 5.82
N ASN A 25 15.47 -3.51 6.91
CA ASN A 25 15.91 -3.98 8.22
C ASN A 25 14.94 -5.02 8.84
N THR A 26 13.75 -5.18 8.24
CA THR A 26 12.74 -6.14 8.65
C THR A 26 12.83 -7.40 7.80
N SER A 27 12.96 -8.55 8.45
CA SER A 27 12.90 -9.85 7.78
C SER A 27 11.45 -10.27 7.56
N TYR A 28 10.84 -9.76 6.49
CA TYR A 28 9.46 -10.10 6.11
C TYR A 28 9.29 -11.58 5.81
N LYS A 29 8.18 -12.15 6.27
CA LYS A 29 7.71 -13.51 5.96
C LYS A 29 6.25 -13.51 5.56
N VAL A 30 5.79 -14.63 5.00
CA VAL A 30 4.38 -14.82 4.65
C VAL A 30 3.50 -14.61 5.88
N GLY A 31 2.49 -13.76 5.73
CA GLY A 31 1.56 -13.36 6.80
C GLY A 31 1.91 -12.03 7.47
N ASP A 32 3.08 -11.46 7.22
CA ASP A 32 3.43 -10.14 7.72
C ASP A 32 2.68 -9.03 6.97
N ILE A 33 2.55 -7.87 7.63
CA ILE A 33 1.86 -6.69 7.09
C ILE A 33 2.89 -5.68 6.57
N ILE A 34 2.70 -5.21 5.35
CA ILE A 34 3.42 -4.07 4.78
C ILE A 34 2.48 -2.87 4.76
N THR A 35 2.90 -1.77 5.39
CA THR A 35 2.10 -0.55 5.48
C THR A 35 2.52 0.44 4.39
N PHE A 36 1.53 1.06 3.76
CA PHE A 36 1.74 2.05 2.70
C PHE A 36 1.12 3.39 3.09
N ARG A 37 1.76 4.47 2.66
CA ARG A 37 1.15 5.80 2.62
C ARG A 37 0.12 5.85 1.51
N MET A 38 -1.09 6.28 1.86
CA MET A 38 -2.15 6.56 0.90
C MET A 38 -1.79 7.81 0.10
N GLY A 39 -1.46 7.61 -1.18
CA GLY A 39 -1.25 8.72 -2.12
C GLY A 39 -2.58 9.34 -2.54
N TYR A 40 -2.52 10.51 -3.20
CA TYR A 40 -3.71 11.23 -3.65
C TYR A 40 -4.64 10.38 -4.52
N GLY A 41 -4.10 9.60 -5.47
CA GLY A 41 -4.93 8.74 -6.32
C GLY A 41 -5.67 7.63 -5.56
N ALA A 42 -5.03 7.06 -4.53
CA ALA A 42 -5.67 6.07 -3.67
C ALA A 42 -6.75 6.71 -2.78
N LEU A 43 -6.46 7.88 -2.22
CA LEU A 43 -7.44 8.68 -1.47
C LEU A 43 -8.65 9.03 -2.32
N LEU A 44 -8.44 9.58 -3.52
CA LEU A 44 -9.50 9.98 -4.44
C LEU A 44 -10.37 8.77 -4.82
N LYS A 45 -9.76 7.65 -5.20
CA LYS A 45 -10.48 6.39 -5.49
C LYS A 45 -11.31 5.92 -4.30
N GLY A 46 -10.75 5.97 -3.09
CA GLY A 46 -11.47 5.63 -1.87
C GLY A 46 -12.66 6.56 -1.63
N PHE A 47 -12.45 7.87 -1.78
CA PHE A 47 -13.49 8.88 -1.60
C PHE A 47 -14.61 8.80 -2.64
N THR A 48 -14.33 8.32 -3.85
CA THR A 48 -15.36 8.10 -4.89
C THR A 48 -15.93 6.68 -4.88
N SER A 49 -15.43 5.78 -4.03
CA SER A 49 -15.88 4.38 -3.98
C SER A 49 -17.25 4.26 -3.32
N GLU A 50 -18.16 3.48 -3.90
CA GLU A 50 -19.45 3.14 -3.27
C GLU A 50 -19.30 2.22 -2.05
N TYR A 51 -18.13 1.58 -1.89
CA TYR A 51 -17.84 0.65 -0.79
C TYR A 51 -17.26 1.31 0.46
N ILE A 52 -17.05 2.64 0.43
CA ILE A 52 -16.54 3.40 1.57
C ILE A 52 -17.62 4.37 2.02
N GLU A 53 -18.05 4.23 3.27
CA GLU A 53 -18.94 5.18 3.94
C GLU A 53 -18.17 6.44 4.32
N LYS A 54 -18.78 7.62 4.11
CA LYS A 54 -18.18 8.92 4.43
C LYS A 54 -18.99 9.56 5.52
N GLU A 55 -18.34 9.80 6.66
CA GLU A 55 -18.89 10.62 7.73
C GLU A 55 -18.38 12.05 7.55
N LEU A 56 -19.30 12.99 7.34
CA LEU A 56 -19.02 14.42 7.26
C LEU A 56 -19.52 15.06 8.56
N LEU A 57 -18.59 15.60 9.36
CA LEU A 57 -18.87 16.30 10.62
C LEU A 57 -19.47 17.69 10.39
#